data_AF-A0A924SEC8-F1
#
_entry.id   AF-A0A924SEC8-F1
#
_cell.length_a   1.000
_cell.length_b   1.000
_cell.length_c   1.000
_cell.angle_alpha   90.00
_cell.angle_beta   90.00
_cell.angle_gamma   90.00
#
_symmetry.space_group_name_H-M   'P 1'
#
loop_
_entity.id
_entity.type
_entity.pdbx_description
1 polymer ?
#
loop_
_entity_poly.entity_id
_entity_poly.type
_entity_poly.pdbx_seq_one_letter_code
_entity_poly.pdbx_strand_id
1 'polypeptide(L)'
;MTAYALLLRAVNVGRNNRVAMADLRGLLEGLGHTDVQTVLNSGNAVFTSRRSTGLVGEVEAGLQELGVDVRAAVVTCDDVGVMVEQLPARVAATAYPVVGVLL
;
A
#
# COMPACT_ATOMS: atom_id res chain seq x y z
N MET A 1 16.63 6.45 1.90
CA MET A 1 15.17 6.59 2.01
C MET A 1 14.60 5.80 0.87
N THR A 2 13.64 4.92 1.13
CA THR A 2 13.12 3.94 0.18
C THR A 2 11.63 4.14 0.03
N ALA A 3 11.14 4.10 -1.20
CA ALA A 3 9.71 4.14 -1.50
C ALA A 3 9.11 2.74 -1.36
N TYR A 4 8.00 2.65 -0.66
CA TYR A 4 7.29 1.42 -0.38
C TYR A 4 5.85 1.51 -0.86
N ALA A 5 5.34 0.41 -1.41
CA ALA A 5 3.92 0.19 -1.62
C ALA A 5 3.34 -0.64 -0.47
N LEU A 6 2.31 -0.09 0.19
CA LEU A 6 1.43 -0.80 1.11
C LEU A 6 0.25 -1.38 0.33
N LEU A 7 0.10 -2.69 0.42
CA LEU A 7 -1.00 -3.43 -0.19
C LEU A 7 -1.86 -4.06 0.91
N LEU A 8 -3.12 -3.64 0.99
CA LEU A 8 -4.10 -4.19 1.94
C LEU A 8 -5.08 -5.11 1.22
N ARG A 9 -5.49 -6.18 1.89
CA ARG A 9 -6.52 -7.10 1.36
C ARG A 9 -7.86 -6.84 2.03
N ALA A 10 -8.93 -6.90 1.24
CA ALA A 10 -10.32 -6.93 1.72
C ALA A 10 -10.72 -5.72 2.60
N VAL A 11 -10.17 -4.55 2.28
CA VAL A 11 -10.54 -3.27 2.87
C VAL A 11 -11.66 -2.64 2.04
N ASN A 12 -12.62 -1.96 2.69
CA ASN A 12 -13.67 -1.16 2.04
C ASN A 12 -14.60 -1.91 1.06
N VAL A 13 -14.64 -3.25 1.10
CA VAL A 13 -15.49 -4.11 0.24
C VAL A 13 -16.79 -4.57 0.91
N GLY A 14 -17.13 -4.02 2.09
CA GLY A 14 -18.32 -4.42 2.85
C GLY A 14 -18.62 -3.52 4.04
N ARG A 15 -19.17 -4.08 5.13
CA ARG A 15 -19.43 -3.36 6.39
C ARG A 15 -18.26 -3.43 7.39
N ASN A 16 -17.42 -4.46 7.29
CA ASN A 16 -16.24 -4.66 8.14
C ASN A 16 -14.99 -4.06 7.48
N ASN A 17 -13.93 -3.85 8.27
CA ASN A 17 -12.61 -3.42 7.81
C ASN A 17 -12.68 -2.18 6.90
N ARG A 18 -13.39 -1.16 7.38
CA ARG A 18 -13.49 0.13 6.71
C ARG A 18 -12.40 1.05 7.21
N VAL A 19 -11.66 1.65 6.30
CA VAL A 19 -10.66 2.66 6.60
C VAL A 19 -10.89 3.87 5.72
N ALA A 20 -11.00 5.04 6.33
CA ALA A 20 -10.98 6.27 5.56
C ALA A 20 -9.56 6.51 5.06
N MET A 21 -9.40 6.95 3.81
CA MET A 21 -8.08 7.21 3.25
C MET A 21 -7.35 8.35 3.98
N ALA A 22 -8.08 9.25 4.63
CA ALA A 22 -7.50 10.28 5.49
C ALA A 22 -6.87 9.67 6.76
N ASP A 23 -7.56 8.73 7.40
CA ASP A 23 -7.06 8.05 8.61
C ASP A 23 -5.85 7.16 8.26
N LEU A 24 -5.91 6.44 7.14
CA LEU A 24 -4.77 5.65 6.65
C LEU A 24 -3.55 6.54 6.37
N ARG A 25 -3.76 7.72 5.76
CA ARG A 25 -2.68 8.69 5.55
C ARG A 25 -2.11 9.18 6.88
N GLY A 26 -2.97 9.62 7.79
CA GLY A 26 -2.57 10.12 9.11
C GLY A 26 -1.82 9.08 9.94
N LEU A 27 -2.22 7.81 9.84
CA LEU A 27 -1.50 6.68 10.45
C LEU A 27 -0.07 6.57 9.91
N LEU A 28 0.11 6.55 8.59
CA LEU A 28 1.44 6.40 7.98
C LEU A 28 2.34 7.60 8.29
N GLU A 29 1.78 8.82 8.24
CA GLU A 29 2.48 10.05 8.65
C GLU A 29 2.85 10.03 10.13
N GLY A 30 1.94 9.56 11.00
CA GLY A 30 2.15 9.42 12.45
C GLY A 30 3.23 8.40 12.81
N LEU A 31 3.41 7.35 11.99
CA LEU A 31 4.52 6.39 12.09
C LEU A 31 5.87 6.98 11.65
N GLY A 32 5.87 8.21 11.09
CA GLY A 32 7.05 8.94 10.65
C GLY A 32 7.43 8.67 9.19
N HIS A 33 6.51 8.13 8.39
CA HIS A 33 6.68 8.03 6.94
C HIS A 33 6.36 9.35 6.25
N THR A 34 6.96 9.58 5.09
CA THR A 34 6.76 10.80 4.28
C THR A 34 6.17 10.48 2.93
N ASP A 35 5.79 11.52 2.17
CA ASP A 35 5.30 11.40 0.80
C ASP A 35 4.13 10.42 0.66
N VAL A 36 3.24 10.40 1.66
CA VAL A 36 2.16 9.42 1.77
C VAL A 36 1.05 9.72 0.76
N GLN A 37 0.83 8.79 -0.17
CA GLN A 37 -0.24 8.85 -1.16
C GLN A 37 -1.11 7.59 -1.04
N THR A 38 -2.43 7.78 -1.03
CA THR A 38 -3.39 6.66 -0.99
C THR A 38 -4.03 6.45 -2.36
N VAL A 39 -4.30 5.19 -2.70
CA VAL A 39 -4.80 4.81 -4.04
C VAL A 39 -6.28 4.46 -3.98
N LEU A 40 -7.10 5.38 -4.51
CA LEU A 40 -8.56 5.23 -4.60
C LEU A 40 -9.17 4.85 -3.23
N ASN A 41 -10.16 3.96 -3.22
CA ASN A 41 -10.77 3.45 -1.99
C ASN A 41 -10.27 2.04 -1.61
N SER A 42 -9.11 1.63 -2.15
CA SER A 42 -8.62 0.25 -2.05
C SER A 42 -7.92 -0.07 -0.73
N GLY A 43 -7.54 0.95 0.05
CA GLY A 43 -6.68 0.78 1.22
C GLY A 43 -5.20 0.66 0.87
N ASN A 44 -4.81 0.75 -0.41
CA ASN A 44 -3.40 0.76 -0.80
C ASN A 44 -2.80 2.15 -0.66
N ALA A 45 -1.51 2.20 -0.37
CA ALA A 45 -0.77 3.45 -0.27
C ALA A 45 0.67 3.31 -0.78
N VAL A 46 1.29 4.44 -1.11
CA VAL A 46 2.72 4.57 -1.33
C VAL A 46 3.26 5.55 -0.30
N PHE A 47 4.45 5.28 0.24
CA PHE A 47 5.11 6.17 1.18
C PHE A 47 6.63 5.98 1.15
N THR A 48 7.36 6.99 1.61
CA THR A 48 8.80 6.94 1.78
C THR A 48 9.16 6.63 3.24
N SER A 49 10.08 5.71 3.46
CA SER A 49 10.59 5.39 4.80
C SER A 49 12.12 5.40 4.87
N ARG A 50 12.64 5.70 6.07
CA ARG A 50 14.05 5.50 6.44
C ARG A 50 14.30 4.11 7.03
N ARG A 51 13.24 3.44 7.49
CA ARG A 51 13.30 2.08 8.05
C ARG A 51 13.17 1.07 6.92
N SER A 52 13.92 -0.04 7.02
CA SER A 52 13.87 -1.15 6.07
C SER A 52 13.21 -2.42 6.63
N THR A 53 12.93 -2.44 7.94
CA THR A 53 12.37 -3.61 8.66
C THR A 53 11.29 -3.16 9.62
N GLY A 54 10.36 -4.07 9.95
CA GLY A 54 9.29 -3.80 10.93
C GLY A 54 8.08 -3.04 10.37
N LEU A 55 8.15 -2.57 9.12
CA LEU A 55 7.11 -1.78 8.45
C LEU A 55 5.73 -2.47 8.47
N VAL A 56 5.69 -3.79 8.22
CA VAL A 56 4.43 -4.55 8.24
C VAL A 56 3.81 -4.53 9.64
N GLY A 57 4.61 -4.84 10.67
CA GLY A 57 4.11 -4.93 12.04
C GLY A 57 3.64 -3.59 12.60
N GLU A 58 4.35 -2.49 12.31
CA GLU A 58 3.92 -1.16 12.77
C GLU A 58 2.64 -0.69 12.06
N VAL A 59 2.48 -1.00 10.76
CA VAL A 59 1.26 -0.67 10.02
C VAL A 59 0.08 -1.52 10.49
N GLU A 60 0.25 -2.84 10.66
CA GLU A 60 -0.82 -3.72 11.15
C GLU A 60 -1.27 -3.32 12.56
N ALA A 61 -0.33 -3.00 13.46
CA ALA A 61 -0.66 -2.51 14.79
C ALA A 61 -1.47 -1.20 14.76
N GLY A 62 -1.04 -0.22 13.95
CA GLY A 62 -1.80 1.02 13.79
C GLY A 62 -3.19 0.81 13.16
N LEU A 63 -3.31 -0.12 12.21
CA LEU A 63 -4.60 -0.45 11.59
C LEU A 63 -5.56 -1.06 12.61
N GLN A 64 -5.06 -1.89 13.52
CA GLN A 64 -5.85 -2.43 14.62
C GLN A 64 -6.37 -1.33 15.55
N GLU A 65 -5.58 -0.29 15.82
CA GLU A 65 -6.04 0.89 16.59
C GLU A 65 -7.16 1.65 15.88
N LEU A 66 -7.19 1.63 14.54
CA LEU A 66 -8.29 2.15 13.72
C LEU A 66 -9.49 1.19 13.62
N GLY A 67 -9.45 0.03 14.30
CA GLY A 67 -10.50 -0.98 14.26
C GLY A 67 -10.52 -1.80 12.96
N VAL A 68 -9.39 -1.85 12.24
CA VAL A 68 -9.23 -2.58 10.98
C VAL A 68 -8.29 -3.76 11.20
N ASP A 69 -8.84 -4.97 11.14
CA ASP A 69 -8.07 -6.21 11.28
C ASP A 69 -7.85 -6.86 9.91
N VAL A 70 -6.76 -6.47 9.25
CA VAL A 70 -6.36 -6.98 7.93
C VAL A 70 -4.86 -7.20 7.89
N ARG A 71 -4.44 -8.12 7.02
CA ARG A 71 -3.01 -8.31 6.73
C ARG A 71 -2.51 -7.25 5.77
N ALA A 72 -1.30 -6.75 6.04
CA ALA A 72 -0.57 -5.84 5.18
C ALA A 72 0.56 -6.58 4.44
N ALA A 73 0.82 -6.15 3.21
CA ALA A 73 2.09 -6.41 2.53
C ALA A 73 2.77 -5.07 2.25
N VAL A 74 4.04 -4.97 2.61
CA VAL A 74 4.87 -3.81 2.31
C VAL A 74 6.02 -4.28 1.43
N VAL A 75 6.10 -3.74 0.22
CA VAL A 75 7.13 -4.08 -0.78
C VAL A 75 7.79 -2.81 -1.27
N THR A 76 9.06 -2.88 -1.69
CA THR A 76 9.71 -1.70 -2.27
C THR A 76 9.11 -1.39 -3.64
N CYS A 77 9.06 -0.13 -4.03
CA CYS A 77 8.61 0.25 -5.37
C CYS A 77 9.54 -0.31 -6.46
N ASP A 78 10.84 -0.49 -6.17
CA ASP A 78 11.80 -1.13 -7.07
C ASP A 78 11.44 -2.59 -7.32
N ASP A 79 11.13 -3.35 -6.26
CA ASP A 79 10.71 -4.75 -6.38
C ASP A 79 9.40 -4.86 -7.17
N VAL A 80 8.45 -3.94 -6.97
CA VAL A 80 7.21 -3.89 -7.76
C VAL A 80 7.53 -3.67 -9.24
N GLY A 81 8.45 -2.77 -9.57
CA GLY A 81 8.92 -2.56 -10.94
C GLY A 81 9.48 -3.84 -11.56
N VAL A 82 10.37 -4.53 -10.85
CA VAL A 82 10.93 -5.82 -11.29
C VAL A 82 9.84 -6.87 -11.47
N MET A 83 8.87 -6.96 -10.56
CA MET A 83 7.74 -7.89 -10.66
C MET A 83 6.89 -7.63 -11.90
N VAL A 84 6.65 -6.36 -12.25
CA VAL A 84 5.90 -5.97 -13.45
C VAL A 84 6.64 -6.38 -14.72
N GLU A 85 7.95 -6.14 -14.78
CA GLU A 85 8.79 -6.54 -15.93
C GLU A 85 8.85 -8.06 -16.14
N GLN A 86 8.73 -8.83 -15.06
CA GLN A 86 8.77 -10.29 -15.09
C GLN A 86 7.39 -10.95 -15.20
N LEU A 87 6.32 -10.19 -15.44
CA LEU A 87 4.98 -10.75 -15.55
C LEU A 87 4.90 -11.79 -16.70
N PRO A 88 4.27 -12.96 -16.48
CA PRO A 88 4.05 -13.92 -17.54
C PRO A 88 3.29 -13.29 -18.71
N ALA A 89 3.65 -13.64 -19.95
CA ALA A 89 3.05 -13.06 -21.17
C ALA A 89 1.51 -13.09 -21.19
N ARG A 90 0.90 -14.14 -20.63
CA ARG A 90 -0.56 -14.25 -20.47
C ARG A 90 -1.19 -13.14 -19.63
N VAL A 91 -0.47 -12.63 -18.63
CA VAL A 91 -0.89 -11.54 -17.75
C VAL A 91 -0.61 -10.20 -18.43
N ALA A 92 0.57 -10.05 -19.04
CA ALA A 92 0.93 -8.83 -19.78
C ALA A 92 -0.05 -8.53 -20.93
N ALA A 93 -0.53 -9.56 -21.63
CA ALA A 93 -1.48 -9.42 -22.74
C ALA A 93 -2.89 -8.91 -22.33
N THR A 94 -3.21 -8.98 -21.03
CA THR A 94 -4.50 -8.49 -20.47
C THR A 94 -4.34 -7.26 -19.60
N ALA A 95 -3.10 -6.78 -19.39
CA ALA A 95 -2.86 -5.54 -18.69
C ALA A 95 -3.33 -4.36 -19.56
N TYR A 96 -4.30 -3.60 -19.07
CA TYR A 96 -4.61 -2.29 -19.65
C TYR A 96 -3.36 -1.41 -19.51
N PRO A 97 -3.01 -0.59 -20.52
CA PRO A 97 -1.94 0.38 -20.39
C PRO A 97 -2.38 1.46 -19.40
N VAL A 98 -2.21 1.19 -18.10
CA VAL A 98 -2.28 2.20 -17.03
C VAL A 98 -0.93 2.91 -16.90
N VAL A 99 -0.35 3.30 -18.04
CA VAL A 99 0.78 4.23 -18.06
C VAL A 99 0.17 5.63 -18.03
N GLY A 100 -0.14 6.13 -16.83
CA GLY A 100 -0.67 7.49 -16.69
C GLY A 100 -1.31 7.91 -15.37
N VAL A 101 -1.27 7.10 -14.30
CA VAL A 101 -1.81 7.51 -12.97
C VAL A 101 -0.82 7.25 -11.84
N LEU A 102 0.48 7.35 -12.14
CA LEU A 102 1.55 7.23 -11.14
C LEU A 102 2.78 8.09 -11.49
N LEU A 103 2.56 9.20 -12.20
CA LEU A 103 3.48 10.33 -12.33
C LEU A 103 2.69 11.63 -12.13
#